data_AF-A0A838W9A2-F1
#
_entry.id   AF-A0A838W9A2-F1
#
_cell.length_a   1.000
_cell.length_b   1.000
_cell.length_c   1.000
_cell.angle_alpha   90.00
_cell.angle_beta   90.00
_cell.angle_gamma   90.00
#
_symmetry.space_group_name_H-M   'P 1'
#
loop_
_entity.id
_entity.type
_entity.pdbx_description
1 polymer ?
#
loop_
_entity_poly.entity_id
_entity_poly.type
_entity_poly.pdbx_seq_one_letter_code
_entity_poly.pdbx_strand_id
1 'polypeptide(L)' 'MVNNNDSNSNDNRGLASADEETRKRVAKKGGEAPHDERGLQAADEETRKRVASEGGKASHKND' A
#
# COMPACT_ATOMS: atom_id res chain seq x y z
N MET A 1 16.53 -21.01 38.27
CA MET A 1 16.23 -21.57 36.93
C MET A 1 14.95 -20.91 36.46
N VAL A 2 15.01 -20.02 35.47
CA VAL A 2 13.82 -19.44 34.84
C VAL A 2 13.37 -20.45 33.78
N ASN A 3 12.22 -21.06 33.98
CA ASN A 3 11.65 -22.01 33.04
C ASN A 3 10.99 -21.25 31.90
N ASN A 4 11.73 -21.10 30.80
CA ASN A 4 11.21 -20.62 29.52
C ASN A 4 10.73 -21.83 28.72
N ASN A 5 9.49 -22.24 28.94
CA ASN A 5 8.77 -23.15 28.06
C ASN A 5 7.30 -22.72 28.10
N ASP A 6 6.78 -22.22 26.98
CA ASP A 6 5.83 -23.00 26.19
C ASP A 6 5.14 -22.15 25.10
N SER A 7 5.37 -22.59 23.86
CA SER A 7 4.33 -22.73 22.83
C SER A 7 3.86 -21.51 22.04
N ASN A 8 4.42 -21.38 20.83
CA ASN A 8 3.68 -21.22 19.57
C ASN A 8 2.17 -20.89 19.69
N SER A 9 1.81 -19.60 19.69
CA SER A 9 0.46 -19.16 19.31
C SER A 9 0.59 -17.97 18.38
N ASN A 10 0.40 -18.28 17.11
CA ASN A 10 0.73 -17.43 15.99
C ASN A 10 -0.49 -16.64 15.49
N ASP A 11 -1.53 -16.43 16.30
CA ASP A 11 -2.83 -16.17 15.66
C ASP A 11 -3.43 -14.79 15.83
N ASN A 12 -3.09 -14.01 16.86
CA ASN A 12 -3.78 -12.73 17.05
C ASN A 12 -2.94 -11.77 17.92
N ARG A 13 -2.19 -10.86 17.27
CA ARG A 13 -1.62 -9.68 17.95
C ARG A 13 -1.93 -8.41 17.14
N GLY A 14 -2.04 -7.28 17.84
CA GLY A 14 -2.26 -5.97 17.22
C GLY A 14 -3.68 -5.79 16.67
N LEU A 15 -3.82 -5.08 15.55
CA LEU A 15 -5.13 -4.74 14.95
C LEU A 15 -5.93 -5.99 14.56
N ALA A 16 -5.26 -7.10 14.24
CA ALA A 16 -5.91 -8.37 13.92
C ALA A 16 -6.76 -8.90 15.09
N SER A 17 -6.35 -8.60 16.34
CA SER A 17 -7.04 -9.00 17.57
C SER A 17 -8.09 -8.01 18.06
N ALA A 18 -8.19 -6.84 17.41
CA ALA A 18 -9.12 -5.81 17.82
C ALA A 18 -10.57 -6.21 17.48
N ASP A 19 -11.51 -5.66 18.24
CA ASP A 19 -12.93 -5.82 17.97
C ASP A 19 -13.29 -5.34 16.55
N GLU A 20 -14.43 -5.81 16.06
CA GLU A 20 -14.87 -5.51 14.68
C GLU A 20 -15.06 -4.01 14.43
N GLU A 21 -15.53 -3.25 15.43
CA GLU A 21 -15.73 -1.82 15.32
C GLU A 21 -14.39 -1.09 15.13
N THR A 22 -13.40 -1.42 15.95
CA THR A 22 -12.04 -0.89 15.89
C THR A 22 -11.39 -1.23 14.55
N ARG A 23 -11.50 -2.49 14.08
CA ARG A 23 -10.97 -2.88 12.76
C ARG A 23 -11.62 -2.08 11.63
N LYS A 24 -12.95 -1.94 11.63
CA LYS A 24 -13.70 -1.15 10.63
C LYS A 24 -13.31 0.31 10.65
N ARG A 25 -13.19 0.91 11.85
CA ARG A 25 -12.79 2.31 12.02
C ARG A 25 -11.40 2.58 11.44
N VAL A 26 -10.44 1.71 11.74
CA VAL A 26 -9.06 1.86 11.24
C VAL A 26 -9.00 1.66 9.72
N ALA A 27 -9.67 0.64 9.18
CA ALA A 27 -9.73 0.43 7.73
C ALA A 27 -10.37 1.62 7.00
N LYS A 28 -11.48 2.15 7.53
CA LYS A 28 -12.13 3.36 7.00
C LYS A 28 -11.20 4.56 7.00
N LYS A 29 -10.49 4.81 8.11
CA LYS A 29 -9.50 5.91 8.18
C LYS A 29 -8.34 5.74 7.20
N GLY A 30 -7.85 4.52 6.98
CA GLY A 30 -6.85 4.25 5.94
C GLY A 30 -7.38 4.49 4.52
N GLY A 31 -8.65 4.17 4.27
CA GLY A 31 -9.33 4.44 3.00
C GLY A 31 -9.68 5.91 2.76
N GLU A 32 -9.99 6.68 3.81
CA GLU A 32 -10.29 8.12 3.78
C GLU A 32 -9.04 9.01 3.75
N ALA A 33 -7.84 8.45 3.96
CA ALA A 33 -6.62 9.24 3.93
C ALA A 33 -6.49 9.98 2.58
N PRO A 34 -5.97 11.22 2.55
CA PRO A 34 -5.79 11.95 1.30
C PRO A 34 -4.86 11.17 0.37
N HIS A 35 -5.31 11.01 -0.87
CA HIS A 35 -4.72 10.18 -1.90
C HIS A 35 -4.55 10.97 -3.20
N ASP A 36 -4.25 12.27 -3.10
CA ASP A 36 -4.42 13.21 -4.22
C ASP A 36 -3.56 12.87 -5.43
N GLU A 37 -2.39 12.27 -5.19
CA GLU A 37 -1.49 11.79 -6.23
C GLU A 37 -1.08 10.33 -5.97
N ARG A 38 -1.05 9.52 -7.04
CA ARG A 38 -0.73 8.09 -7.01
C ARG A 38 0.14 7.71 -8.20
N GLY A 39 1.09 6.80 -7.99
CA GLY A 39 1.89 6.23 -9.07
C GLY A 39 2.60 7.32 -9.89
N LEU A 40 2.42 7.30 -11.23
CA LEU A 40 3.04 8.27 -12.12
C LEU A 40 2.55 9.71 -11.90
N GLN A 41 1.34 9.92 -11.35
CA GLN A 41 0.83 11.25 -11.06
C GLN A 41 1.63 11.94 -9.96
N ALA A 42 2.18 11.16 -9.01
CA ALA A 42 3.02 11.65 -7.92
C ALA A 42 4.50 11.85 -8.33
N ALA A 43 4.86 11.54 -9.57
CA ALA A 43 6.22 11.69 -10.06
C ALA A 43 6.50 13.14 -10.48
N ASP A 44 7.77 13.53 -10.40
CA ASP A 44 8.22 14.82 -10.91
C ASP A 44 7.90 15.00 -12.41
N GLU A 45 7.87 16.27 -12.84
CA GLU A 45 7.51 16.63 -14.21
C GLU A 45 8.45 15.99 -15.26
N GLU A 46 9.73 15.84 -14.93
CA GLU A 46 10.72 15.21 -15.82
C GLU A 46 10.38 13.74 -16.06
N THR A 47 10.08 13.00 -15.00
CA THR A 47 9.68 11.61 -15.02
C THR A 47 8.36 11.43 -15.76
N ARG A 48 7.37 12.30 -15.52
CA ARG A 48 6.09 12.29 -16.24
C ARG A 48 6.28 12.47 -17.75
N LYS A 49 7.10 13.45 -18.15
CA LYS A 49 7.43 13.71 -19.56
C LYS A 49 8.16 12.53 -20.20
N ARG A 50 9.14 11.95 -19.52
CA ARG A 50 9.90 10.80 -20.02
C ARG A 50 8.99 9.60 -20.28
N VAL A 51 8.12 9.25 -19.34
CA VAL A 51 7.21 8.11 -19.48
C VAL A 51 6.19 8.34 -20.59
N ALA A 52 5.60 9.53 -20.69
CA ALA A 52 4.69 9.89 -21.79
C ALA A 52 5.37 9.74 -23.17
N SER A 53 6.62 10.21 -23.27
CA SER A 53 7.42 10.14 -24.51
C SER A 53 7.70 8.69 -24.92
N GLU A 54 8.12 7.84 -23.99
CA GLU A 54 8.38 6.43 -24.27
C GLU A 54 7.10 5.66 -24.63
N GLY A 55 5.98 5.96 -23.98
CA GLY A 55 4.67 5.40 -24.33
C GLY A 55 4.25 5.74 -25.77
N GLY A 56 4.46 6.98 -26.21
CA GLY A 56 4.19 7.40 -27.58
C GLY A 56 5.06 6.67 -28.61
N LYS A 57 6.37 6.56 -28.36
CA LYS A 57 7.29 5.81 -29.23
C LYS A 57 6.93 4.32 -29.32
N ALA A 58 6.49 3.73 -28.22
CA ALA A 58 6.06 2.34 -28.20
C ALA A 58 4.81 2.10 -29.06
N SER A 59 3.88 3.05 -29.11
CA SER A 59 2.68 2.92 -29.95
C SER A 59 2.98 2.99 -31.45
N HIS A 60 4.02 3.74 -31.84
CA HIS A 60 4.38 3.98 -33.25
C HIS A 60 5.30 2.90 -33.85
N LYS A 61 5.71 1.90 -33.06
CA LYS A 61 6.57 0.81 -33.52
C LYS A 61 5.81 -0.42 -34.01
N ASN A 62 4.48 -0.40 -33.98
CA ASN A 62 3.62 -1.51 -34.36
C ASN A 62 2.97 -1.33 -35.75
N ASP A 63 3.42 -0.35 -36.56
CA ASP A 63 2.98 -0.11 -37.94
C ASP A 63 3.99 -0.64 -38.97
#